data_AF-U1QW07-F1
#
_entry.id   AF-U1QW07-F1
#
_cell.length_a   1.000
_cell.length_b   1.000
_cell.length_c   1.000
_cell.angle_alpha   90.00
_cell.angle_beta   90.00
_cell.angle_gamma   90.00
#
_symmetry.space_group_name_H-M   'P 1'
#
loop_
_entity.id
_entity.type
_entity.pdbx_description
1 polymer ?
#
loop_
_entity_poly.entity_id
_entity_poly.type
_entity_poly.pdbx_seq_one_letter_code
_entity_poly.pdbx_strand_id
1 'polypeptide(L)'
;ATVVAGYGVVAVGGRVVFGGAWFGTADPLARLAAAYGRVAPLTRTSDGWRLRLPGTGATETAWVDGRDQAAFVVAVVYATTYDGFVGTGLWEAVATRVVDSGVPPLVAYLGLLVGGFGVFYGGLALAGRVARRTATTFLAPAAIVRRFTPPLLAIAAGYHLAHTLGTTLTLLPTTVVVVVSPLSPPASVPTLVVPGWFGGVGVVSVLGGHLLAVWIAHTISYDTFPDRLQAVRSQYGVTVVMVAYTMVALWIVTTPGGAPPFV
;
A
#
# COMPACT_ATOMS: atom_id res chain seq x y z
N ALA A 1 10.08 8.89 -19.27
CA ALA A 1 9.82 8.20 -20.56
C ALA A 1 10.30 6.76 -20.55
N THR A 2 11.58 6.48 -20.27
CA THR A 2 12.17 5.12 -20.33
C THR A 2 11.44 4.09 -19.48
N VAL A 3 11.13 4.40 -18.22
CA VAL A 3 10.41 3.48 -17.32
C VAL A 3 9.01 3.14 -17.86
N VAL A 4 8.27 4.15 -18.34
CA VAL A 4 6.93 3.99 -18.90
C VAL A 4 6.98 3.16 -20.19
N ALA A 5 7.92 3.45 -21.07
CA ALA A 5 8.12 2.68 -22.31
C ALA A 5 8.53 1.23 -22.00
N GLY A 6 9.46 1.02 -21.07
CA GLY A 6 9.88 -0.29 -20.62
C GLY A 6 8.71 -1.10 -20.04
N TYR A 7 7.91 -0.49 -19.16
CA TYR A 7 6.68 -1.10 -18.66
C TYR A 7 5.72 -1.44 -19.80
N GLY A 8 5.50 -0.53 -20.75
CA GLY A 8 4.63 -0.76 -21.91
C GLY A 8 5.06 -1.96 -22.76
N VAL A 9 6.36 -2.07 -23.04
CA VAL A 9 6.94 -3.22 -23.76
C VAL A 9 6.71 -4.52 -22.99
N VAL A 10 6.97 -4.53 -21.68
CA VAL A 10 6.77 -5.71 -20.83
C VAL A 10 5.29 -6.09 -20.75
N ALA A 11 4.39 -5.13 -20.58
CA ALA A 11 2.96 -5.39 -20.47
C ALA A 11 2.36 -5.92 -21.79
N VAL A 12 2.73 -5.31 -22.92
CA VAL A 12 2.31 -5.78 -24.25
C VAL A 12 2.92 -7.15 -24.55
N GLY A 13 4.22 -7.33 -24.32
CA GLY A 13 4.90 -8.62 -24.51
C GLY A 13 4.28 -9.72 -23.64
N GLY A 14 4.00 -9.42 -22.37
CA GLY A 14 3.32 -10.33 -21.45
C GLY A 14 1.93 -10.73 -21.93
N ARG A 15 1.13 -9.78 -22.44
CA ARG A 15 -0.18 -10.06 -23.04
C ARG A 15 -0.10 -10.88 -24.33
N VAL A 16 0.94 -10.69 -25.13
CA VAL A 16 1.16 -11.47 -26.37
C VAL A 16 1.54 -12.92 -26.04
N VAL A 17 2.45 -13.13 -25.08
CA VAL A 17 2.95 -14.47 -24.72
C VAL A 17 1.96 -15.26 -23.86
N PHE A 18 1.36 -14.62 -22.84
CA PHE A 18 0.57 -15.31 -21.82
C PHE A 18 -0.95 -15.02 -21.91
N GLY A 19 -1.39 -14.25 -22.90
CA GLY A 19 -2.80 -13.93 -23.07
C GLY A 19 -3.37 -13.10 -21.90
N GLY A 20 -4.67 -13.26 -21.64
CA GLY A 20 -5.35 -12.55 -20.54
C GLY A 20 -4.83 -12.91 -19.14
N ALA A 21 -4.19 -14.06 -18.97
CA ALA A 21 -3.64 -14.50 -17.69
C ALA A 21 -2.53 -13.57 -17.17
N TRP A 22 -1.83 -12.85 -18.07
CA TRP A 22 -0.82 -11.84 -17.70
C TRP A 22 -1.37 -10.83 -16.69
N PHE A 23 -2.53 -10.22 -17.00
CA PHE A 23 -3.15 -9.22 -16.14
C PHE A 23 -3.78 -9.81 -14.87
N GLY A 24 -4.15 -11.10 -14.93
CA GLY A 24 -4.68 -11.82 -13.78
C GLY A 24 -3.62 -12.18 -12.74
N THR A 25 -2.36 -12.36 -13.15
CA THR A 25 -1.33 -13.01 -12.32
C THR A 25 -0.05 -12.21 -12.18
N ALA A 26 0.50 -11.65 -13.27
CA ALA A 26 1.86 -11.13 -13.32
C ALA A 26 1.95 -9.60 -13.37
N ASP A 27 0.98 -8.93 -14.02
CA ASP A 27 1.02 -7.48 -14.20
C ASP A 27 0.85 -6.72 -12.88
N PRO A 28 1.87 -5.99 -12.39
CA PRO A 28 1.83 -5.39 -11.07
C PRO A 28 0.77 -4.29 -10.93
N LEU A 29 0.49 -3.53 -12.01
CA LEU A 29 -0.49 -2.44 -11.97
C LEU A 29 -1.92 -2.99 -11.98
N ALA A 30 -2.20 -4.01 -12.79
CA ALA A 30 -3.49 -4.70 -12.78
C ALA A 30 -3.74 -5.38 -11.43
N ARG A 31 -2.72 -6.04 -10.85
CA ARG A 31 -2.80 -6.64 -9.51
C ARG A 31 -3.01 -5.60 -8.42
N LEU A 32 -2.35 -4.45 -8.50
CA LEU A 32 -2.54 -3.33 -7.58
C LEU A 32 -3.96 -2.76 -7.68
N ALA A 33 -4.45 -2.50 -8.90
CA ALA A 33 -5.79 -2.01 -9.14
C ALA A 33 -6.86 -3.00 -8.64
N ALA A 34 -6.67 -4.31 -8.87
CA ALA A 34 -7.54 -5.35 -8.35
C ALA A 34 -7.51 -5.42 -6.81
N ALA A 35 -6.34 -5.21 -6.19
CA ALA A 35 -6.21 -5.17 -4.74
C ALA A 35 -6.95 -3.96 -4.15
N TYR A 36 -6.74 -2.75 -4.68
CA TYR A 36 -7.49 -1.56 -4.24
C TYR A 36 -8.98 -1.62 -4.57
N GLY A 37 -9.37 -2.29 -5.66
CA GLY A 37 -10.77 -2.54 -6.00
C GLY A 37 -11.53 -3.29 -4.90
N ARG A 38 -10.86 -4.09 -4.06
CA ARG A 38 -11.45 -4.76 -2.89
C ARG A 38 -11.82 -3.79 -1.77
N VAL A 39 -11.09 -2.68 -1.66
CA VAL A 39 -11.36 -1.61 -0.69
C VAL A 39 -12.37 -0.61 -1.24
N ALA A 40 -12.41 -0.43 -2.56
CA ALA A 40 -13.25 0.57 -3.22
C ALA A 40 -14.77 0.37 -2.96
N PRO A 41 -15.52 1.47 -2.76
CA PRO A 41 -16.97 1.42 -2.61
C PRO A 41 -17.70 1.13 -3.93
N LEU A 42 -17.12 1.49 -5.07
CA LEU A 42 -17.67 1.22 -6.39
C LEU A 42 -17.00 -0.01 -6.99
N THR A 43 -17.78 -1.04 -7.31
CA THR A 43 -17.29 -2.29 -7.90
C THR A 43 -18.04 -2.63 -9.17
N ARG A 44 -17.36 -3.30 -10.11
CA ARG A 44 -17.97 -3.86 -11.33
C ARG A 44 -18.33 -5.32 -11.09
N THR A 45 -19.57 -5.69 -11.41
CA THR A 45 -20.11 -7.06 -11.35
C THR A 45 -20.53 -7.51 -12.76
N SER A 46 -20.96 -8.77 -12.92
CA SER A 46 -21.55 -9.28 -14.17
C SER A 46 -22.72 -8.43 -14.65
N ASP A 47 -23.52 -7.94 -13.70
CA ASP A 47 -24.78 -7.25 -13.98
C ASP A 47 -24.64 -5.71 -14.07
N GLY A 48 -23.40 -5.17 -13.98
CA GLY A 48 -23.14 -3.73 -14.06
C GLY A 48 -22.28 -3.19 -12.92
N TRP A 49 -22.54 -1.96 -12.50
CA TRP A 49 -21.83 -1.31 -11.38
C TRP A 49 -22.64 -1.40 -10.10
N ARG A 50 -21.99 -1.72 -8.98
CA ARG A 50 -22.61 -1.83 -7.66
C ARG A 50 -21.86 -0.98 -6.65
N LEU A 51 -22.63 -0.28 -5.80
CA LEU A 51 -22.11 0.41 -4.63
C LEU A 51 -22.10 -0.54 -3.43
N ARG A 52 -21.01 -0.55 -2.68
CA ARG A 52 -20.84 -1.26 -1.41
C ARG A 52 -20.14 -0.35 -0.40
N LEU A 53 -20.21 -0.73 0.87
CA LEU A 53 -19.40 -0.06 1.88
C LEU A 53 -17.91 -0.26 1.57
N PRO A 54 -17.06 0.77 1.75
CA PRO A 54 -15.62 0.62 1.61
C PRO A 54 -15.11 -0.57 2.45
N GLY A 55 -14.16 -1.33 1.90
CA GLY A 55 -13.54 -2.44 2.61
C GLY A 55 -14.35 -3.74 2.70
N THR A 56 -15.62 -3.78 2.28
CA THR A 56 -16.40 -5.03 2.27
C THR A 56 -15.75 -6.11 1.40
N GLY A 57 -15.17 -5.75 0.24
CA GLY A 57 -14.45 -6.74 -0.57
C GLY A 57 -13.12 -7.21 0.04
N ALA A 58 -12.60 -6.50 1.03
CA ALA A 58 -11.36 -6.87 1.72
C ALA A 58 -11.61 -7.84 2.88
N THR A 59 -12.87 -8.14 3.25
CA THR A 59 -13.17 -9.23 4.19
C THR A 59 -13.06 -10.61 3.53
N GLU A 60 -13.15 -10.67 2.21
CA GLU A 60 -12.90 -11.89 1.44
C GLU A 60 -11.41 -12.24 1.46
N THR A 61 -11.05 -13.29 2.20
CA THR A 61 -9.64 -13.68 2.41
C THR A 61 -9.13 -14.72 1.41
N ALA A 62 -10.02 -15.38 0.67
CA ALA A 62 -9.70 -16.54 -0.16
C ALA A 62 -8.71 -16.24 -1.30
N TRP A 63 -8.63 -14.99 -1.76
CA TRP A 63 -7.71 -14.60 -2.84
C TRP A 63 -6.24 -14.46 -2.38
N VAL A 64 -6.00 -14.46 -1.05
CA VAL A 64 -4.65 -14.55 -0.47
C VAL A 64 -4.44 -16.00 -0.05
N ASP A 65 -4.13 -16.84 -1.02
CA ASP A 65 -3.92 -18.28 -0.84
C ASP A 65 -2.43 -18.65 -0.67
N GLY A 66 -1.53 -17.85 -1.23
CA GLY A 66 -0.09 -18.03 -1.21
C GLY A 66 0.69 -17.02 -0.37
N ARG A 67 2.01 -17.17 -0.40
CA ARG A 67 2.95 -16.24 0.24
C ARG A 67 3.21 -15.01 -0.63
N ASP A 68 3.10 -15.18 -1.94
CA ASP A 68 3.30 -14.19 -2.97
C ASP A 68 2.25 -13.08 -2.89
N GLN A 69 0.96 -13.38 -2.72
CA GLN A 69 -0.07 -12.34 -2.55
C GLN A 69 0.10 -11.62 -1.21
N ALA A 70 0.46 -12.34 -0.14
CA ALA A 70 0.77 -11.72 1.15
C ALA A 70 1.97 -10.77 1.04
N ALA A 71 3.04 -11.22 0.40
CA ALA A 71 4.22 -10.39 0.12
C ALA A 71 3.85 -9.18 -0.76
N PHE A 72 3.02 -9.36 -1.77
CA PHE A 72 2.56 -8.26 -2.63
C PHE A 72 1.79 -7.20 -1.83
N VAL A 73 0.81 -7.59 -1.02
CA VAL A 73 0.06 -6.63 -0.19
C VAL A 73 0.99 -5.88 0.77
N VAL A 74 1.91 -6.60 1.42
CA VAL A 74 2.91 -5.98 2.29
C VAL A 74 3.81 -5.02 1.52
N ALA A 75 4.22 -5.38 0.29
CA ALA A 75 4.99 -4.51 -0.58
C ALA A 75 4.22 -3.25 -0.96
N VAL A 76 2.90 -3.33 -1.19
CA VAL A 76 2.06 -2.16 -1.48
C VAL A 76 2.00 -1.20 -0.29
N VAL A 77 1.79 -1.72 0.92
CA VAL A 77 1.83 -0.92 2.15
C VAL A 77 3.21 -0.27 2.31
N TYR A 78 4.26 -1.08 2.19
CA TYR A 78 5.63 -0.63 2.39
C TYR A 78 6.10 0.37 1.33
N ALA A 79 5.74 0.18 0.06
CA ALA A 79 6.14 1.07 -1.03
C ALA A 79 5.72 2.52 -0.78
N THR A 80 4.51 2.71 -0.27
CA THR A 80 4.05 4.05 0.09
C THR A 80 4.79 4.62 1.31
N THR A 81 5.08 3.77 2.32
CA THR A 81 5.91 4.19 3.47
C THR A 81 7.31 4.59 3.04
N TYR A 82 7.91 3.81 2.14
CA TYR A 82 9.21 4.08 1.56
C TYR A 82 9.23 5.43 0.86
N ASP A 83 8.26 5.68 -0.02
CA ASP A 83 8.11 6.94 -0.76
C ASP A 83 8.05 8.16 0.18
N GLY A 84 7.22 8.10 1.22
CA GLY A 84 7.16 9.18 2.20
C GLY A 84 8.43 9.29 3.06
N PHE A 85 9.04 8.16 3.44
CA PHE A 85 10.22 8.16 4.32
C PHE A 85 11.46 8.74 3.64
N VAL A 86 11.69 8.45 2.36
CA VAL A 86 12.88 8.95 1.63
C VAL A 86 12.86 10.47 1.42
N GLY A 87 11.70 11.12 1.58
CA GLY A 87 11.57 12.58 1.58
C GLY A 87 11.79 13.23 2.94
N THR A 88 12.10 12.47 3.99
CA THR A 88 12.30 13.02 5.35
C THR A 88 13.75 13.41 5.63
N GLY A 89 13.96 14.41 6.48
CA GLY A 89 15.30 14.79 6.95
C GLY A 89 16.02 13.69 7.75
N LEU A 90 15.29 12.72 8.31
CA LEU A 90 15.90 11.54 8.93
C LEU A 90 16.60 10.67 7.88
N TRP A 91 15.93 10.39 6.76
CA TRP A 91 16.56 9.65 5.67
C TRP A 91 17.72 10.42 5.09
N GLU A 92 17.61 11.74 4.94
CA GLU A 92 18.72 12.58 4.48
C GLU A 92 19.97 12.42 5.35
N ALA A 93 19.83 12.49 6.67
CA ALA A 93 20.95 12.29 7.58
C ALA A 93 21.53 10.87 7.53
N VAL A 94 20.71 9.85 7.25
CA VAL A 94 21.18 8.45 7.14
C VAL A 94 21.87 8.22 5.78
N ALA A 95 21.22 8.61 4.69
CA ALA A 95 21.71 8.47 3.33
C ALA A 95 23.05 9.18 3.15
N THR A 96 23.19 10.41 3.64
CA THR A 96 24.45 11.15 3.57
C THR A 96 25.58 10.40 4.28
N ARG A 97 25.38 9.91 5.51
CA ARG A 97 26.42 9.11 6.20
C ARG A 97 26.80 7.83 5.46
N VAL A 98 25.81 7.14 4.89
CA VAL A 98 26.03 5.91 4.13
C VAL A 98 26.81 6.21 2.85
N VAL A 99 26.44 7.25 2.13
CA VAL A 99 27.11 7.68 0.90
C VAL A 99 28.52 8.19 1.17
N ASP A 100 28.70 8.99 2.23
CA ASP A 100 30.02 9.49 2.68
C ASP A 100 30.96 8.35 3.10
N SER A 101 30.41 7.21 3.53
CA SER A 101 31.20 5.99 3.82
C SER A 101 31.63 5.21 2.56
N GLY A 102 31.29 5.71 1.36
CA GLY A 102 31.66 5.14 0.08
C GLY A 102 30.62 4.20 -0.55
N VAL A 103 29.43 4.06 0.06
CA VAL A 103 28.35 3.24 -0.51
C VAL A 103 27.61 4.04 -1.61
N PRO A 104 27.44 3.51 -2.82
CA PRO A 104 26.70 4.22 -3.86
C PRO A 104 25.26 4.52 -3.43
N PRO A 105 24.70 5.72 -3.74
CA PRO A 105 23.33 6.08 -3.37
C PRO A 105 22.30 5.02 -3.78
N LEU A 106 22.38 4.50 -5.00
CA LEU A 106 21.48 3.45 -5.47
C LEU A 106 21.48 2.22 -4.55
N VAL A 107 22.64 1.81 -4.03
CA VAL A 107 22.75 0.68 -3.11
C VAL A 107 22.12 1.01 -1.76
N ALA A 108 22.26 2.24 -1.27
CA ALA A 108 21.59 2.69 -0.04
C ALA A 108 20.05 2.65 -0.19
N TYR A 109 19.53 3.18 -1.30
CA TYR A 109 18.10 3.18 -1.61
C TYR A 109 17.53 1.76 -1.79
N LEU A 110 18.24 0.88 -2.49
CA LEU A 110 17.87 -0.53 -2.65
C LEU A 110 17.98 -1.30 -1.32
N GLY A 111 18.99 -1.01 -0.51
CA GLY A 111 19.16 -1.59 0.82
C GLY A 111 18.01 -1.22 1.75
N LEU A 112 17.59 0.05 1.74
CA LEU A 112 16.39 0.49 2.44
C LEU A 112 15.16 -0.25 1.92
N LEU A 113 14.96 -0.30 0.60
CA LEU A 113 13.79 -0.93 -0.03
C LEU A 113 13.66 -2.41 0.36
N VAL A 114 14.73 -3.20 0.22
CA VAL A 114 14.72 -4.63 0.54
C VAL A 114 14.66 -4.86 2.06
N GLY A 115 15.45 -4.09 2.83
CA GLY A 115 15.51 -4.20 4.28
C GLY A 115 14.18 -3.84 4.94
N GLY A 116 13.59 -2.72 4.57
CA GLY A 116 12.31 -2.28 5.10
C GLY A 116 11.16 -3.19 4.67
N PHE A 117 11.15 -3.70 3.44
CA PHE A 117 10.21 -4.76 3.05
C PHE A 117 10.35 -6.00 3.96
N GLY A 118 11.58 -6.43 4.23
CA GLY A 118 11.87 -7.54 5.14
C GLY A 118 11.36 -7.29 6.56
N VAL A 119 11.50 -6.07 7.08
CA VAL A 119 10.96 -5.65 8.39
C VAL A 119 9.44 -5.74 8.41
N PHE A 120 8.77 -5.21 7.38
CA PHE A 120 7.31 -5.22 7.29
C PHE A 120 6.74 -6.65 7.18
N TYR A 121 7.29 -7.45 6.28
CA TYR A 121 6.87 -8.85 6.11
C TYR A 121 7.19 -9.68 7.36
N GLY A 122 8.36 -9.45 7.95
CA GLY A 122 8.78 -10.05 9.22
C GLY A 122 7.84 -9.70 10.38
N GLY A 123 7.39 -8.45 10.46
CA GLY A 123 6.41 -7.98 11.44
C GLY A 123 5.06 -8.70 11.31
N LEU A 124 4.55 -8.83 10.09
CA LEU A 124 3.32 -9.60 9.83
C LEU A 124 3.50 -11.10 10.18
N ALA A 125 4.64 -11.69 9.81
CA ALA A 125 4.96 -13.07 10.16
C ALA A 125 5.06 -13.27 11.68
N LEU A 126 5.68 -12.32 12.39
CA LEU A 126 5.75 -12.34 13.85
C LEU A 126 4.36 -12.22 14.47
N ALA A 127 3.52 -11.30 13.98
CA ALA A 127 2.14 -11.15 14.44
C ALA A 127 1.36 -12.45 14.30
N GLY A 128 1.50 -13.17 13.17
CA GLY A 128 0.88 -14.49 12.98
C GLY A 128 1.39 -15.56 13.96
N ARG A 129 2.69 -15.55 14.30
CA ARG A 129 3.26 -16.45 15.32
C ARG A 129 2.74 -16.12 16.71
N VAL A 130 2.66 -14.83 17.06
CA VAL A 130 2.09 -14.37 18.34
C VAL A 130 0.63 -14.78 18.44
N ALA A 131 -0.16 -14.53 17.39
CA ALA A 131 -1.56 -14.92 17.31
C ALA A 131 -1.78 -16.42 17.56
N ARG A 132 -0.93 -17.28 16.99
CA ARG A 132 -0.98 -18.74 17.24
C ARG A 132 -0.64 -19.11 18.70
N ARG A 133 0.20 -18.34 19.38
CA ARG A 133 0.56 -18.58 20.79
C ARG A 133 -0.52 -18.07 21.75
N THR A 134 -1.19 -16.97 21.39
CA THR A 134 -2.18 -16.32 22.25
C THR A 134 -3.60 -16.84 22.04
N ALA A 135 -3.95 -17.28 20.83
CA ALA A 135 -5.21 -17.96 20.54
C ALA A 135 -4.98 -19.48 20.42
N THR A 136 -5.70 -20.26 21.23
CA THR A 136 -5.67 -21.73 21.18
C THR A 136 -6.34 -22.22 19.89
N THR A 137 -5.58 -22.26 18.80
CA THR A 137 -6.07 -22.60 17.44
C THR A 137 -5.25 -23.71 16.79
N PHE A 138 -5.87 -24.43 15.85
CA PHE A 138 -5.21 -25.41 14.99
C PHE A 138 -4.56 -24.77 13.76
N LEU A 139 -4.89 -23.51 13.44
CA LEU A 139 -4.38 -22.82 12.25
C LEU A 139 -2.88 -22.59 12.31
N ALA A 140 -2.13 -23.01 11.28
CA ALA A 140 -0.72 -22.69 11.17
C ALA A 140 -0.49 -21.16 11.11
N PRO A 141 0.63 -20.64 11.64
CA PRO A 141 0.93 -19.20 11.61
C PRO A 141 0.81 -18.58 10.20
N ALA A 142 1.23 -19.31 9.16
CA ALA A 142 1.10 -18.88 7.78
C ALA A 142 -0.38 -18.72 7.33
N ALA A 143 -1.27 -19.58 7.80
CA ALA A 143 -2.70 -19.46 7.51
C ALA A 143 -3.31 -18.23 8.19
N ILE A 144 -2.85 -17.90 9.40
CA ILE A 144 -3.25 -16.67 10.10
C ILE A 144 -2.74 -15.45 9.32
N VAL A 145 -1.46 -15.42 8.94
CA VAL A 145 -0.88 -14.33 8.13
C VAL A 145 -1.71 -14.06 6.88
N ARG A 146 -2.02 -15.11 6.11
CA ARG A 146 -2.83 -14.97 4.89
C ARG A 146 -4.21 -14.37 5.16
N ARG A 147 -4.90 -14.82 6.22
CA ARG A 147 -6.21 -14.30 6.61
C ARG A 147 -6.16 -12.84 7.05
N PHE A 148 -5.11 -12.42 7.76
CA PHE A 148 -4.96 -11.03 8.24
C PHE A 148 -4.21 -10.11 7.27
N THR A 149 -3.87 -10.58 6.08
CA THR A 149 -3.25 -9.76 5.03
C THR A 149 -4.23 -8.76 4.39
N PRO A 150 -5.44 -9.14 3.94
CA PRO A 150 -6.36 -8.22 3.26
C PRO A 150 -6.71 -6.93 4.01
N PRO A 151 -6.88 -6.90 5.35
CA PRO A 151 -7.04 -5.65 6.10
C PRO A 151 -5.96 -4.60 5.82
N LEU A 152 -4.73 -5.01 5.56
CA LEU A 152 -3.62 -4.09 5.29
C LEU A 152 -3.84 -3.27 4.00
N LEU A 153 -4.68 -3.74 3.08
CA LEU A 153 -5.04 -2.95 1.88
C LEU A 153 -5.80 -1.68 2.22
N ALA A 154 -6.63 -1.69 3.27
CA ALA A 154 -7.33 -0.48 3.70
C ALA A 154 -6.35 0.57 4.25
N ILE A 155 -5.31 0.12 4.96
CA ILE A 155 -4.20 0.98 5.40
C ILE A 155 -3.49 1.56 4.17
N ALA A 156 -3.08 0.71 3.23
CA ALA A 156 -2.40 1.15 2.02
C ALA A 156 -3.24 2.15 1.22
N ALA A 157 -4.55 1.93 1.10
CA ALA A 157 -5.44 2.82 0.37
C ALA A 157 -5.54 4.21 1.03
N GLY A 158 -5.72 4.25 2.36
CA GLY A 158 -5.75 5.50 3.10
C GLY A 158 -4.45 6.28 3.00
N TYR A 159 -3.32 5.58 3.09
CA TYR A 159 -2.00 6.19 2.99
C TYR A 159 -1.65 6.64 1.56
N HIS A 160 -2.05 5.86 0.55
CA HIS A 160 -1.93 6.25 -0.85
C HIS A 160 -2.72 7.52 -1.15
N LEU A 161 -3.97 7.61 -0.68
CA LEU A 161 -4.77 8.85 -0.80
C LEU A 161 -4.10 10.04 -0.11
N ALA A 162 -3.53 9.82 1.09
CA ALA A 162 -2.86 10.88 1.82
C ALA A 162 -1.67 11.49 1.07
N HIS A 163 -0.92 10.66 0.32
CA HIS A 163 0.24 11.10 -0.45
C HIS A 163 -0.10 11.60 -1.85
N THR A 164 -1.02 10.95 -2.56
CA THR A 164 -1.21 11.21 -3.99
C THR A 164 -2.35 12.17 -4.30
N LEU A 165 -3.34 12.33 -3.43
CA LEU A 165 -4.55 13.09 -3.77
C LEU A 165 -4.26 14.58 -4.00
N GLY A 166 -3.42 15.20 -3.16
CA GLY A 166 -3.03 16.60 -3.33
C GLY A 166 -2.33 16.83 -4.68
N THR A 167 -1.30 16.04 -4.96
CA THR A 167 -0.56 16.07 -6.23
C THR A 167 -1.48 15.80 -7.43
N THR A 168 -2.41 14.85 -7.29
CA THR A 168 -3.39 14.51 -8.34
C THR A 168 -4.29 15.71 -8.64
N LEU A 169 -4.82 16.37 -7.62
CA LEU A 169 -5.65 17.56 -7.78
C LEU A 169 -4.85 18.71 -8.39
N THR A 170 -3.64 18.97 -7.88
CA THR A 170 -2.75 20.01 -8.41
C THR A 170 -2.41 19.80 -9.88
N LEU A 171 -2.12 18.56 -10.29
CA LEU A 171 -1.74 18.21 -11.66
C LEU A 171 -2.92 17.81 -12.54
N LEU A 172 -4.16 17.85 -12.04
CA LEU A 172 -5.35 17.52 -12.83
C LEU A 172 -5.48 18.40 -14.08
N PRO A 173 -5.32 19.74 -14.02
CA PRO A 173 -5.39 20.57 -15.22
C PRO A 173 -4.28 20.23 -16.23
N THR A 174 -3.07 19.97 -15.75
CA THR A 174 -1.95 19.52 -16.60
C THR A 174 -2.29 18.20 -17.29
N THR A 175 -2.87 17.25 -16.56
CA THR A 175 -3.28 15.95 -17.09
C THR A 175 -4.30 16.12 -18.23
N VAL A 176 -5.30 16.98 -18.05
CA VAL A 176 -6.30 17.27 -19.09
C VAL A 176 -5.65 17.83 -20.35
N VAL A 177 -4.75 18.79 -20.22
CA VAL A 177 -4.07 19.41 -21.37
C VAL A 177 -3.20 18.39 -22.12
N VAL A 178 -2.41 17.59 -21.40
CA VAL A 178 -1.55 16.57 -22.00
C VAL A 178 -2.37 15.47 -22.67
N VAL A 179 -3.54 15.09 -22.13
CA VAL A 179 -4.42 14.10 -22.77
C VAL A 179 -5.02 14.63 -24.08
N VAL A 180 -5.39 15.91 -24.11
CA VAL A 180 -5.98 16.56 -25.31
C VAL A 180 -4.93 16.80 -26.40
N SER A 181 -3.67 17.02 -26.04
CA SER A 181 -2.59 17.30 -27.00
C SER A 181 -1.28 16.60 -26.58
N PRO A 182 -1.22 15.25 -26.68
CA PRO A 182 -0.12 14.46 -26.11
C PRO A 182 1.24 14.68 -26.78
N LEU A 183 1.24 15.16 -28.02
CA LEU A 183 2.45 15.45 -28.80
C LEU A 183 2.87 16.92 -28.75
N SER A 184 2.07 17.78 -28.08
CA SER A 184 2.30 19.21 -28.00
C SER A 184 2.36 19.64 -26.53
N PRO A 185 3.56 19.64 -25.92
CA PRO A 185 3.73 20.07 -24.54
C PRO A 185 3.18 21.48 -24.33
N PRO A 186 2.44 21.74 -23.24
CA PRO A 186 1.91 23.07 -23.00
C PRO A 186 3.04 24.06 -22.67
N ALA A 187 2.88 25.30 -23.13
CA ALA A 187 3.87 26.36 -22.91
C ALA A 187 4.06 26.72 -21.42
N SER A 188 3.05 26.44 -20.59
CA SER A 188 3.10 26.51 -19.14
C SER A 188 2.45 25.26 -18.54
N VAL A 189 2.84 24.88 -17.32
CA VAL A 189 2.26 23.73 -16.62
C VAL A 189 1.09 24.23 -15.77
N PRO A 190 -0.17 24.05 -16.20
CA PRO A 190 -1.30 24.58 -15.45
C PRO A 190 -1.52 23.73 -14.19
N THR A 191 -1.48 24.39 -13.03
CA THR A 191 -1.66 23.74 -11.74
C THR A 191 -2.89 24.26 -11.02
N LEU A 192 -3.62 23.38 -10.35
CA LEU A 192 -4.66 23.75 -9.41
C LEU A 192 -4.03 24.03 -8.04
N VAL A 193 -4.30 25.21 -7.47
CA VAL A 193 -3.91 25.52 -6.10
C VAL A 193 -4.90 24.87 -5.14
N VAL A 194 -4.41 23.96 -4.32
CA VAL A 194 -5.22 23.28 -3.31
C VAL A 194 -5.26 24.13 -2.02
N PRO A 195 -6.42 24.27 -1.34
CA PRO A 195 -6.52 25.09 -0.13
C PRO A 195 -5.60 24.63 1.01
N GLY A 196 -5.16 25.56 1.86
CA GLY A 196 -4.24 25.25 2.97
C GLY A 196 -4.77 24.24 4.00
N TRP A 197 -6.09 24.13 4.18
CA TRP A 197 -6.68 23.12 5.09
C TRP A 197 -6.55 21.68 4.57
N PHE A 198 -6.20 21.50 3.29
CA PHE A 198 -6.19 20.20 2.63
C PHE A 198 -5.18 19.21 3.23
N GLY A 199 -4.14 19.69 3.92
CA GLY A 199 -3.25 18.81 4.69
C GLY A 199 -4.01 17.93 5.70
N GLY A 200 -5.14 18.40 6.23
CA GLY A 200 -6.02 17.61 7.10
C GLY A 200 -6.64 16.39 6.41
N VAL A 201 -6.84 16.43 5.08
CA VAL A 201 -7.36 15.29 4.30
C VAL A 201 -6.38 14.12 4.34
N GLY A 202 -5.07 14.39 4.34
CA GLY A 202 -4.05 13.36 4.50
C GLY A 202 -4.20 12.63 5.83
N VAL A 203 -4.32 13.38 6.93
CA VAL A 203 -4.51 12.82 8.28
C VAL A 203 -5.80 11.98 8.36
N VAL A 204 -6.92 12.52 7.86
CA VAL A 204 -8.21 11.80 7.84
C VAL A 204 -8.13 10.53 6.99
N SER A 205 -7.39 10.55 5.87
CA SER A 205 -7.23 9.38 5.00
C SER A 205 -6.43 8.28 5.68
N VAL A 206 -5.33 8.61 6.39
CA VAL A 206 -4.55 7.64 7.17
C VAL A 206 -5.38 7.04 8.29
N LEU A 207 -6.05 7.88 9.08
CA LEU A 207 -6.89 7.42 10.19
C LEU A 207 -8.08 6.58 9.69
N GLY A 208 -8.76 7.03 8.63
CA GLY A 208 -9.89 6.32 8.03
C GLY A 208 -9.48 4.96 7.46
N GLY A 209 -8.37 4.89 6.74
CA GLY A 209 -7.80 3.64 6.24
C GLY A 209 -7.45 2.67 7.37
N HIS A 210 -6.92 3.19 8.48
CA HIS A 210 -6.60 2.39 9.65
C HIS A 210 -7.84 1.88 10.39
N LEU A 211 -8.82 2.74 10.65
CA LEU A 211 -10.09 2.34 11.28
C LEU A 211 -10.80 1.27 10.45
N LEU A 212 -10.80 1.44 9.12
CA LEU A 212 -11.35 0.45 8.20
C LEU A 212 -10.57 -0.87 8.27
N ALA A 213 -9.23 -0.82 8.30
CA ALA A 213 -8.41 -2.01 8.45
C ALA A 213 -8.67 -2.74 9.79
N VAL A 214 -8.81 -2.00 10.89
CA VAL A 214 -9.14 -2.57 12.20
C VAL A 214 -10.51 -3.24 12.15
N TRP A 215 -11.50 -2.62 11.53
CA TRP A 215 -12.83 -3.21 11.35
C TRP A 215 -12.78 -4.51 10.54
N ILE A 216 -12.07 -4.54 9.41
CA ILE A 216 -11.90 -5.75 8.58
C ILE A 216 -11.13 -6.84 9.35
N ALA A 217 -10.06 -6.48 10.06
CA ALA A 217 -9.32 -7.44 10.90
C ALA A 217 -10.20 -7.99 12.03
N HIS A 218 -11.12 -7.17 12.54
CA HIS A 218 -12.09 -7.58 13.54
C HIS A 218 -13.06 -8.61 12.98
N THR A 219 -13.71 -8.32 11.86
CA THR A 219 -14.65 -9.25 11.22
C THR A 219 -13.97 -10.58 10.86
N ILE A 220 -12.79 -10.54 10.23
CA ILE A 220 -12.03 -11.75 9.87
C ILE A 220 -11.70 -12.60 11.09
N SER A 221 -11.36 -11.99 12.22
CA SER A 221 -11.04 -12.73 13.44
C SER A 221 -12.27 -13.47 13.99
N TYR A 222 -13.42 -12.80 14.07
CA TYR A 222 -14.65 -13.43 14.56
C TYR A 222 -15.18 -14.51 13.60
N ASP A 223 -14.94 -14.37 12.29
CA ASP A 223 -15.26 -15.41 11.31
C ASP A 223 -14.27 -16.59 11.34
N THR A 224 -13.05 -16.37 11.85
CA THR A 224 -11.97 -17.38 11.87
C THR A 224 -11.93 -18.19 13.15
N PHE A 225 -12.22 -17.59 14.31
CA PHE A 225 -12.10 -18.23 15.61
C PHE A 225 -13.49 -18.45 16.23
N PRO A 226 -13.85 -19.70 16.60
CA PRO A 226 -15.18 -20.02 17.13
C PRO A 226 -15.42 -19.44 18.53
N ASP A 227 -14.35 -19.22 19.31
CA ASP A 227 -14.41 -18.62 20.64
C ASP A 227 -14.05 -17.13 20.59
N ARG A 228 -14.84 -16.31 21.30
CA ARG A 228 -14.66 -14.85 21.33
C ARG A 228 -13.34 -14.43 21.96
N LEU A 229 -12.91 -15.14 23.00
CA LEU A 229 -11.65 -14.82 23.68
C LEU A 229 -10.45 -15.19 22.79
N GLN A 230 -10.52 -16.31 22.06
CA GLN A 230 -9.54 -16.65 21.03
C GLN A 230 -9.50 -15.60 19.91
N ALA A 231 -10.66 -15.14 19.43
CA ALA A 231 -10.75 -14.09 18.41
C ALA A 231 -10.01 -12.81 18.85
N VAL A 232 -10.29 -12.33 20.07
CA VAL A 232 -9.62 -11.13 20.61
C VAL A 232 -8.12 -11.36 20.81
N ARG A 233 -7.72 -12.49 21.41
CA ARG A 233 -6.29 -12.79 21.67
C ARG A 233 -5.46 -12.96 20.41
N SER A 234 -6.06 -13.44 19.32
CA SER A 234 -5.37 -13.60 18.03
C SER A 234 -4.96 -12.24 17.43
N GLN A 235 -5.65 -11.16 17.79
CA GLN A 235 -5.41 -9.83 17.22
C GLN A 235 -4.24 -9.10 17.87
N TYR A 236 -3.79 -9.47 19.08
CA TYR A 236 -2.78 -8.69 19.81
C TYR A 236 -1.53 -8.37 18.98
N GLY A 237 -0.97 -9.38 18.30
CA GLY A 237 0.21 -9.18 17.47
C GLY A 237 -0.07 -8.27 16.27
N VAL A 238 -1.19 -8.48 15.58
CA VAL A 238 -1.57 -7.69 14.39
C VAL A 238 -1.89 -6.25 14.78
N THR A 239 -2.63 -6.04 15.87
CA THR A 239 -2.95 -4.71 16.41
C THR A 239 -1.69 -3.94 16.77
N VAL A 240 -0.71 -4.56 17.45
CA VAL A 240 0.57 -3.89 17.77
C VAL A 240 1.30 -3.44 16.50
N VAL A 241 1.40 -4.32 15.48
CA VAL A 241 2.04 -3.98 14.21
C VAL A 241 1.29 -2.85 13.50
N MET A 242 -0.04 -2.93 13.46
CA MET A 242 -0.89 -1.92 12.85
C MET A 242 -0.75 -0.56 13.56
N VAL A 243 -0.75 -0.51 14.89
CA VAL A 243 -0.59 0.74 15.66
C VAL A 243 0.79 1.34 15.45
N ALA A 244 1.85 0.52 15.53
CA ALA A 244 3.22 0.98 15.26
C ALA A 244 3.34 1.57 13.85
N TYR A 245 2.73 0.91 12.86
CA TYR A 245 2.65 1.44 11.50
C TYR A 245 1.94 2.79 11.46
N THR A 246 0.78 2.94 12.11
CA THR A 246 0.04 4.22 12.11
C THR A 246 0.84 5.34 12.73
N MET A 247 1.58 5.08 13.81
CA MET A 247 2.47 6.08 14.42
C MET A 247 3.53 6.53 13.43
N VAL A 248 4.19 5.60 12.73
CA VAL A 248 5.19 5.91 11.70
C VAL A 248 4.54 6.64 10.52
N ALA A 249 3.39 6.19 10.05
CA ALA A 249 2.66 6.77 8.92
C ALA A 249 2.23 8.21 9.19
N LEU A 250 1.65 8.49 10.36
CA LEU A 250 1.27 9.85 10.77
C LEU A 250 2.50 10.73 10.96
N TRP A 251 3.58 10.20 11.53
CA TRP A 251 4.84 10.92 11.63
C TRP A 251 5.37 11.32 10.24
N ILE A 252 5.39 10.39 9.28
CA ILE A 252 5.83 10.69 7.90
C ILE A 252 4.92 11.75 7.24
N VAL A 253 3.61 11.61 7.34
CA VAL A 253 2.64 12.55 6.70
C VAL A 253 2.70 13.96 7.31
N THR A 254 3.05 14.07 8.59
CA THR A 254 3.14 15.36 9.29
C THR A 254 4.54 15.95 9.29
N THR A 255 5.56 15.17 8.95
CA THR A 255 6.93 15.66 8.80
C THR A 255 7.03 16.49 7.52
N PRO A 256 7.67 17.68 7.55
CA PRO A 256 7.94 18.44 6.33
C PRO A 256 8.69 17.59 5.31
N GLY A 257 8.08 17.42 4.13
CA GLY A 257 8.69 16.69 3.03
C GLY A 257 9.72 17.55 2.28
N GLY A 258 10.77 16.89 1.80
CA GLY A 258 11.76 17.44 0.88
C GLY A 258 11.98 16.54 -0.33
N ALA A 259 12.77 17.02 -1.30
CA ALA A 259 13.24 16.16 -2.37
C ALA A 259 14.16 15.07 -1.79
N PRO A 260 13.99 13.79 -2.17
CA PRO A 260 14.90 12.74 -1.74
C PRO A 260 16.34 13.08 -2.17
N PRO A 261 17.33 12.98 -1.26
CA PRO A 261 18.71 13.37 -1.58
C PRO A 261 19.37 12.37 -2.53
N PHE A 262 20.26 12.86 -3.40
CA PHE A 262 21.02 12.04 -4.36
C PHE A 262 20.17 11.34 -5.45
N VAL A 263 18.94 11.81 -5.71
CA VAL A 263 18.02 11.27 -6.74
C VAL A 263 17.74 12.29 -7.84
#